data_AF-A0A843LZZ2-F1
#
_entry.id   AF-A0A843LZZ2-F1
#
_cell.length_a   1.000
_cell.length_b   1.000
_cell.length_c   1.000
_cell.angle_alpha   90.00
_cell.angle_beta   90.00
_cell.angle_gamma   90.00
#
_symmetry.space_group_name_H-M   'P 1'
#
loop_
_entity.id
_entity.type
_entity.pdbx_description
1 polymer ?
#
loop_
_entity_poly.entity_id
_entity_poly.type
_entity_poly.pdbx_seq_one_letter_code
_entity_poly.pdbx_strand_id
1 'polypeptide(L)'
;MVDNTQIFIMACITILYFILPAYVSNGSALVFGGGLPLDFKKTDKNGNRWIGNGVTWRGLIGGTIMGTLMGAIQGLLGPIILENFGEFIYTPICTNLVEGII
;
A
#
# COMPACT_ATOMS: atom_id res chain seq x y z
N MET A 1 -7.24 26.24 19.02
CA MET A 1 -7.95 25.63 17.87
C MET A 1 -6.88 25.19 16.89
N VAL A 2 -6.87 23.92 16.50
CA VAL A 2 -6.04 23.45 15.38
C VAL A 2 -6.60 24.10 14.12
N ASP A 3 -5.74 24.77 13.36
CA ASP A 3 -6.17 25.48 12.13
C ASP A 3 -6.50 24.47 11.02
N ASN A 4 -7.39 24.83 10.10
CA ASN A 4 -7.82 23.97 8.99
C ASN A 4 -6.64 23.49 8.14
N THR A 5 -5.62 24.33 7.98
CA THR A 5 -4.37 23.96 7.29
C THR A 5 -3.60 22.85 8.01
N GLN A 6 -3.58 22.86 9.34
CA GLN A 6 -2.91 21.82 10.13
C GLN A 6 -3.63 20.47 10.00
N ILE A 7 -4.96 20.48 10.06
CA ILE A 7 -5.79 19.28 9.85
C ILE A 7 -5.52 18.69 8.47
N PHE A 8 -5.48 19.52 7.42
CA PHE A 8 -5.20 19.07 6.06
C PHE A 8 -3.83 18.38 5.94
N ILE A 9 -2.78 18.97 6.51
CA ILE A 9 -1.42 18.39 6.49
C ILE A 9 -1.39 17.04 7.22
N MET A 10 -2.00 16.97 8.41
CA MET A 10 -2.06 15.74 9.20
C MET A 10 -2.83 14.62 8.48
N ALA A 11 -3.92 14.97 7.78
CA ALA A 11 -4.67 14.03 6.94
C ALA A 11 -3.81 13.51 5.77
N CYS A 12 -3.07 14.38 5.07
CA CYS A 12 -2.16 13.95 4.01
C CYS A 12 -1.10 12.96 4.53
N ILE A 13 -0.48 13.25 5.67
CA ILE A 13 0.53 12.38 6.28
C ILE A 13 -0.10 11.03 6.65
N THR A 14 -1.28 11.04 7.27
CA THR A 14 -1.98 9.81 7.67
C THR A 14 -2.32 8.95 6.45
N ILE A 15 -2.78 9.56 5.35
CA ILE A 15 -3.08 8.84 4.11
C ILE A 15 -1.80 8.26 3.49
N LEU A 16 -0.70 9.03 3.47
CA LEU A 16 0.59 8.55 2.96
C LEU A 16 1.10 7.35 3.76
N TYR A 17 0.93 7.38 5.09
CA TYR A 17 1.23 6.24 5.95
C TYR A 17 0.32 5.05 5.61
N PHE A 18 -1.00 5.26 5.51
CA PHE A 18 -1.95 4.19 5.20
C PHE A 18 -1.68 3.49 3.87
N ILE A 19 -1.35 4.22 2.81
CA ILE A 19 -1.12 3.65 1.47
C ILE A 19 0.30 3.07 1.30
N LEU A 20 1.17 3.24 2.30
CA LEU A 20 2.59 2.89 2.22
C LEU A 20 2.85 1.42 1.85
N PRO A 21 2.12 0.40 2.35
CA PRO A 21 2.30 -0.99 1.93
C PRO A 21 2.06 -1.20 0.43
N ALA A 22 1.07 -0.49 -0.14
CA ALA A 22 0.77 -0.58 -1.56
C ALA A 22 1.87 0.05 -2.42
N TYR A 23 2.45 1.18 -1.98
CA TYR A 23 3.59 1.79 -2.67
C TYR A 23 4.84 0.92 -2.59
N VAL A 24 5.14 0.35 -1.43
CA VAL A 24 6.26 -0.59 -1.25
C VAL A 24 6.06 -1.83 -2.11
N SER A 25 4.85 -2.40 -2.15
CA SER A 25 4.50 -3.53 -3.02
C SER A 25 4.72 -3.20 -4.50
N ASN A 26 4.26 -2.05 -4.97
CA ASN A 26 4.40 -1.65 -6.36
C ASN A 26 5.88 -1.41 -6.75
N GLY A 27 6.61 -0.66 -5.93
CA GLY A 27 8.03 -0.39 -6.18
C GLY A 27 8.88 -1.66 -6.16
N SER A 28 8.62 -2.56 -5.22
CA SER A 28 9.34 -3.84 -5.14
C SER A 28 8.98 -4.80 -6.27
N ALA A 29 7.76 -4.76 -6.82
CA ALA A 29 7.40 -5.52 -8.02
C ALA A 29 8.24 -5.12 -9.25
N LEU A 30 8.66 -3.86 -9.35
CA LEU A 30 9.61 -3.39 -10.38
C LEU A 30 11.03 -3.88 -10.11
N VAL A 31 11.50 -3.77 -8.86
CA VAL A 31 12.87 -4.16 -8.46
C VAL A 31 13.09 -5.68 -8.59
N PHE A 32 12.15 -6.48 -8.12
CA PHE A 32 12.22 -7.95 -8.12
C PHE A 32 11.53 -8.59 -9.33
N GLY A 33 10.99 -7.76 -10.23
CA GLY A 33 10.27 -8.18 -11.42
C GLY A 33 11.14 -8.82 -12.50
N GLY A 34 10.51 -9.03 -13.67
CA GLY A 34 11.14 -9.64 -14.84
C GLY A 34 10.88 -11.14 -14.96
N GLY A 35 11.37 -11.72 -16.05
CA GLY A 35 11.17 -13.14 -16.36
C GLY A 35 9.79 -13.45 -16.94
N LEU A 36 9.12 -14.49 -16.43
CA LEU A 36 7.88 -15.01 -16.98
C LEU A 36 6.73 -14.00 -16.81
N PRO A 37 6.12 -13.51 -17.90
CA PRO A 37 4.94 -12.65 -17.84
C PRO A 37 3.77 -13.37 -17.16
N LEU A 38 2.98 -12.64 -16.38
CA LEU A 38 1.86 -13.18 -15.62
C LEU A 38 0.81 -13.86 -16.52
N ASP A 39 0.65 -13.35 -17.75
CA ASP A 39 -0.28 -13.87 -18.74
C ASP A 39 0.22 -15.11 -19.51
N PHE A 40 1.41 -15.66 -19.19
CA PHE A 40 2.04 -16.79 -19.92
C PHE A 40 2.15 -16.59 -21.43
N LYS A 41 2.23 -15.35 -21.85
CA LYS A 41 2.22 -14.99 -23.25
C LYS A 41 0.91 -15.14 -24.02
N LYS A 42 -0.21 -15.28 -23.32
CA LYS A 42 -1.54 -15.39 -23.94
C LYS A 42 -1.96 -14.13 -24.68
N THR A 43 -2.61 -14.35 -25.82
CA THR A 43 -3.19 -13.31 -26.68
C THR A 43 -4.69 -13.51 -26.82
N ASP A 44 -5.43 -12.43 -27.09
CA ASP A 44 -6.83 -12.50 -27.51
C ASP A 44 -6.95 -12.95 -28.98
N LYS A 45 -8.20 -13.00 -29.49
CA LYS A 45 -8.50 -13.37 -30.89
C LYS A 45 -7.91 -12.38 -31.92
N ASN A 46 -7.58 -11.18 -31.49
CA ASN A 46 -7.02 -10.11 -32.32
C ASN A 46 -5.48 -10.03 -32.22
N GLY A 47 -4.85 -10.94 -31.47
CA GLY A 47 -3.40 -10.97 -31.27
C GLY A 47 -2.88 -10.04 -30.16
N ASN A 48 -3.76 -9.36 -29.41
CA ASN A 48 -3.36 -8.47 -28.32
C ASN A 48 -3.04 -9.26 -27.05
N ARG A 49 -2.01 -8.82 -26.33
CA ARG A 49 -1.63 -9.38 -25.03
C ARG A 49 -2.68 -9.10 -23.96
N TRP A 50 -2.97 -10.09 -23.13
CA TRP A 50 -3.94 -9.93 -22.04
C TRP A 50 -3.44 -8.95 -20.97
N ILE A 51 -2.15 -9.04 -20.61
CA ILE A 51 -1.54 -8.17 -19.60
C ILE A 51 -0.28 -7.50 -20.16
N GLY A 52 0.56 -8.28 -20.85
CA GLY A 52 1.82 -7.80 -21.40
C GLY A 52 3.03 -8.06 -20.50
N ASN A 53 4.20 -7.60 -20.94
CA ASN A 53 5.49 -7.96 -20.35
C ASN A 53 5.83 -7.19 -19.06
N GLY A 54 5.08 -6.12 -18.75
CA GLY A 54 5.33 -5.28 -17.57
C GLY A 54 4.92 -5.91 -16.24
N VAL A 55 4.12 -6.98 -16.26
CA VAL A 55 3.65 -7.67 -15.06
C VAL A 55 4.13 -9.12 -15.09
N THR A 56 4.93 -9.51 -14.11
CA THR A 56 5.62 -10.81 -14.07
C THR A 56 5.31 -11.55 -12.79
N TRP A 57 5.42 -12.88 -12.80
CA TRP A 57 5.22 -13.71 -11.61
C TRP A 57 6.20 -13.37 -10.48
N ARG A 58 7.46 -13.13 -10.82
CA ARG A 58 8.48 -12.73 -9.85
C ARG A 58 8.15 -11.37 -9.22
N GLY A 59 7.73 -10.41 -10.04
CA GLY A 59 7.30 -9.09 -9.57
C GLY A 59 6.06 -9.17 -8.68
N LEU A 60 5.07 -9.99 -9.06
CA LEU A 60 3.86 -10.20 -8.26
C LEU A 60 4.21 -10.76 -6.88
N ILE A 61 4.97 -11.86 -6.81
CA ILE A 61 5.33 -12.52 -5.55
C ILE A 61 6.21 -11.60 -4.69
N GLY A 62 7.25 -11.00 -5.28
CA GLY A 62 8.15 -10.08 -4.58
C GLY A 62 7.42 -8.85 -4.07
N GLY A 63 6.55 -8.27 -4.89
CA GLY A 63 5.67 -7.16 -4.54
C GLY A 63 4.77 -7.48 -3.36
N THR A 64 4.03 -8.59 -3.44
CA THR A 64 3.15 -9.05 -2.36
C THR A 64 3.92 -9.25 -1.07
N ILE A 65 5.07 -9.96 -1.09
CA ILE A 65 5.86 -10.21 0.13
C ILE A 65 6.31 -8.89 0.75
N MET A 66 6.87 -7.97 -0.02
CA MET A 66 7.37 -6.70 0.51
C MET A 66 6.25 -5.79 1.01
N GLY A 67 5.11 -5.75 0.32
CA GLY A 67 3.93 -5.03 0.79
C GLY A 67 3.37 -5.61 2.09
N THR A 68 3.25 -6.93 2.18
CA THR A 68 2.81 -7.61 3.41
C THR A 68 3.78 -7.38 4.56
N LEU A 69 5.09 -7.45 4.33
CA LEU A 69 6.10 -7.13 5.34
C LEU A 69 5.96 -5.68 5.81
N MET A 70 5.75 -4.73 4.90
CA MET A 70 5.54 -3.34 5.28
C MET A 70 4.28 -3.16 6.13
N GLY A 71 3.16 -3.78 5.73
CA GLY A 71 1.93 -3.76 6.53
C GLY A 71 2.11 -4.41 7.90
N ALA A 72 2.87 -5.50 7.99
CA ALA A 72 3.19 -6.14 9.27
C ALA A 72 4.02 -5.22 10.17
N ILE A 73 5.02 -4.51 9.61
CA ILE A 73 5.79 -3.49 10.36
C ILE A 73 4.87 -2.39 10.87
N GLN A 74 3.95 -1.90 10.02
CA GLN A 74 2.99 -0.88 10.44
C GLN A 74 2.04 -1.36 11.53
N GLY A 75 1.55 -2.59 11.47
CA GLY A 75 0.71 -3.19 12.51
C GLY A 75 1.47 -3.38 13.83
N LEU A 76 2.75 -3.77 13.78
CA LEU A 76 3.61 -3.88 14.97
C LEU A 76 3.88 -2.52 15.62
N LEU A 77 4.09 -1.47 14.82
CA LEU A 77 4.31 -0.11 15.32
C LEU A 77 3.01 0.63 15.65
N GLY A 78 1.86 0.13 15.18
CA GLY A 78 0.55 0.75 15.34
C GLY A 78 0.24 1.17 16.77
N PRO A 79 0.36 0.30 17.79
CA PRO A 79 0.09 0.67 19.18
C PRO A 79 0.97 1.82 19.68
N ILE A 80 2.27 1.78 19.38
CA ILE A 80 3.22 2.83 19.80
C ILE A 80 2.88 4.16 19.12
N ILE A 81 2.52 4.10 17.84
CA ILE A 81 2.13 5.29 17.06
C ILE A 81 0.83 5.87 17.60
N LEU A 82 -0.17 5.04 17.91
CA LEU A 82 -1.44 5.49 18.48
C LEU A 82 -1.26 6.10 19.88
N GLU A 83 -0.43 5.50 20.73
CA GLU A 83 -0.13 6.02 22.08
C GLU A 83 0.52 7.41 22.04
N ASN A 84 1.45 7.64 21.11
CA ASN A 84 2.23 8.88 21.07
C ASN A 84 1.64 9.95 20.13
N PHE A 85 0.88 9.53 19.10
CA PHE A 85 0.44 10.41 18.02
C PHE A 85 -1.06 10.26 17.67
N GLY A 86 -1.82 9.46 18.42
CA GLY A 86 -3.23 9.18 18.14
C GLY A 86 -4.11 10.42 17.99
N GLU A 87 -3.84 11.48 18.76
CA GLU A 87 -4.56 12.76 18.67
C GLU A 87 -4.39 13.47 17.32
N PHE A 88 -3.35 13.13 16.55
CA PHE A 88 -3.03 13.72 15.25
C PHE A 88 -3.39 12.81 14.07
N ILE A 89 -3.87 11.58 14.33
CA ILE A 89 -4.23 10.62 13.30
C ILE A 89 -5.67 10.89 12.86
N TYR A 90 -5.82 11.36 11.63
CA TYR A 90 -7.12 11.54 11.00
C TYR A 90 -7.40 10.35 10.10
N THR A 91 -8.21 9.42 10.58
CA THR A 91 -8.53 8.22 9.80
C THR A 91 -9.32 8.59 8.55
N PRO A 92 -8.92 8.15 7.35
CA PRO A 92 -9.73 8.32 6.13
C PRO A 92 -10.98 7.43 6.15
N ILE A 93 -11.07 6.50 7.11
CA ILE A 93 -12.21 5.63 7.33
C ILE A 93 -13.14 6.30 8.34
N CYS A 94 -14.42 6.44 7.99
CA CYS A 94 -15.47 6.88 8.91
C CYS A 94 -15.70 5.79 9.98
N THR A 95 -14.88 5.74 11.02
CA THR A 95 -15.11 4.82 12.14
C THR A 95 -15.66 5.57 13.34
N ASN A 96 -16.97 5.46 13.58
CA ASN A 96 -17.55 5.61 14.93
C ASN A 96 -17.22 4.39 15.83
N LEU A 97 -16.09 3.71 15.58
CA LEU A 97 -15.67 2.53 16.33
C LEU A 97 -14.46 2.92 17.16
N VAL A 98 -14.62 2.76 18.47
CA VAL A 98 -13.67 3.11 19.52
C VAL A 98 -12.37 2.30 19.44
N GLU A 99 -12.29 1.25 18.61
CA GLU A 99 -11.09 0.41 18.47
C GLU A 99 -10.85 -0.05 17.02
N GLY A 100 -10.59 0.90 16.12
CA GLY A 100 -10.10 0.61 14.77
C GLY A 100 -8.57 0.62 14.71
N ILE A 101 -7.95 -0.55 14.64
CA ILE A 101 -6.52 -0.74 14.36
C ILE A 101 -6.21 -0.28 12.93
N ILE A 102 -5.05 0.39 12.76
CA ILE A 102 -4.34 0.54 11.46
C ILE A 102 -3.80 -0.83 11.05
#